data_AF-A0A2P7YF09-F1
#
_entry.id   AF-A0A2P7YF09-F1
#
_cell.length_a   1.000
_cell.length_b   1.000
_cell.length_c   1.000
_cell.angle_alpha   90.00
_cell.angle_beta   90.00
_cell.angle_gamma   90.00
#
_symmetry.space_group_name_H-M   'P 1'
#
loop_
_entity.id
_entity.type
_entity.pdbx_description
1 polymer ?
#
loop_
_entity_poly.entity_id
_entity_poly.type
_entity_poly.pdbx_seq_one_letter_code
_entity_poly.pdbx_strand_id
1 'polypeptide(L)'
;MALIGSQYCAEKHSIDLNASIRRIPESCTARTLESVQARLLCAILLHAQAQSSDAAIELDKAVDLALELGLQHESFAASQNSPLVAESCRRTWWELYTIDGFFTAFHHKVIPRTSTIEAETLLPGEDLAYEGGFPLPPTLSFPHLRRRALLDETLFSSYALRIEAVGVLTRVLAANDPEATTNIDTMQGLDGFLTTWTTSLPESKTNPTTSPLSSSQPDELLFQSLMTIQMSTIYLHLPRAGPSSLRSQTPVVACANPSQRFTPFLDPKSHARKASQAAKHLAALAALTSDDTERHTPFFICALVLVAIVNLSAIAADPNREMECETMDRISLALGLLRGEAGTWDLARGAHAQLKEIAAAAAGSAAGTGQQGVAGQGVGTALEGAEAVDFEALLAEMWWVEGACCSLPGMGEGGVAEAEAAG
;
A
#
# COMPACT_ATOMS: atom_id res chain seq x y z
N MET A 1 1.09 21.80 -23.62
CA MET A 1 0.94 20.46 -23.03
C MET A 1 1.64 20.48 -21.68
N ALA A 2 0.93 20.22 -20.59
CA ALA A 2 1.55 20.02 -19.28
C ALA A 2 2.02 18.56 -19.22
N LEU A 3 3.32 18.34 -19.00
CA LEU A 3 3.88 17.01 -18.85
C LEU A 3 3.92 16.68 -17.36
N ILE A 4 3.38 15.51 -16.98
CA ILE A 4 3.34 15.05 -15.59
C ILE A 4 4.75 15.03 -14.96
N GLY A 5 5.77 14.73 -15.76
CA GLY A 5 7.18 14.74 -15.35
C GLY A 5 7.76 16.12 -15.00
N SER A 6 7.04 17.22 -15.24
CA SER A 6 7.54 18.57 -14.97
C SER A 6 7.76 18.87 -13.48
N GLN A 7 7.15 18.08 -12.59
CA GLN A 7 7.35 18.17 -11.15
C GLN A 7 8.73 17.67 -10.71
N TYR A 8 9.37 16.85 -11.54
CA TYR A 8 10.71 16.30 -11.33
C TYR A 8 11.78 17.06 -12.12
N CYS A 9 11.43 18.19 -12.76
CA CYS A 9 12.38 19.03 -13.45
C CYS A 9 13.05 20.01 -12.47
N ALA A 10 14.38 20.16 -12.57
CA ALA A 10 15.14 21.11 -11.78
C ALA A 10 14.65 22.57 -11.93
N GLU A 11 14.07 22.90 -13.09
CA GLU A 11 13.30 24.13 -13.29
C GLU A 11 11.84 23.88 -12.90
N LYS A 12 11.42 24.44 -11.75
CA LYS A 12 10.01 24.46 -11.33
C LYS A 12 9.20 25.28 -12.33
N HIS A 13 8.68 24.62 -13.36
CA HIS A 13 7.65 25.22 -14.21
C HIS A 13 6.43 25.52 -13.33
N SER A 14 5.84 26.71 -13.47
CA SER A 14 4.63 27.13 -12.75
C SER A 14 3.38 26.40 -13.28
N ILE A 15 3.42 25.07 -13.28
CA ILE A 15 2.35 24.22 -13.75
C ILE A 15 1.43 23.93 -12.57
N ASP A 16 0.19 24.38 -12.68
CA ASP A 16 -0.89 23.97 -11.80
C ASP A 16 -1.24 22.51 -12.11
N LEU A 17 -0.68 21.61 -11.30
CA LEU A 17 -0.89 20.17 -11.41
C LEU A 17 -2.36 19.82 -11.21
N ASN A 18 -3.04 20.47 -10.24
CA ASN A 18 -4.45 20.23 -9.94
C ASN A 18 -5.36 20.64 -11.11
N ALA A 19 -5.09 21.78 -11.75
CA ALA A 19 -5.79 22.17 -12.96
C ALA A 19 -5.48 21.27 -14.17
N SER A 20 -4.33 20.60 -14.18
CA SER A 20 -3.93 19.67 -15.26
C SER A 20 -4.58 18.30 -15.08
N ILE A 21 -4.56 17.75 -13.86
CA ILE A 21 -5.21 16.49 -13.48
C ILE A 21 -6.70 16.52 -13.87
N ARG A 22 -7.42 17.60 -13.53
CA ARG A 22 -8.85 17.74 -13.84
C ARG A 22 -9.17 17.73 -15.34
N ARG A 23 -8.21 18.09 -16.20
CA ARG A 23 -8.39 18.12 -17.67
C ARG A 23 -8.08 16.78 -18.34
N ILE A 24 -7.35 15.87 -17.69
CA ILE A 24 -7.00 14.57 -18.27
C ILE A 24 -8.26 13.77 -18.63
N PRO A 25 -9.25 13.58 -17.73
CA PRO A 25 -10.45 12.79 -18.04
C PRO A 25 -11.27 13.34 -19.22
N GLU A 26 -11.32 14.66 -19.37
CA GLU A 26 -12.04 15.35 -20.45
C GLU A 26 -11.37 15.17 -21.81
N SER A 27 -10.05 15.00 -21.82
CA SER A 27 -9.26 14.78 -23.05
C SER A 27 -9.22 13.31 -23.50
N CYS A 28 -9.52 12.36 -22.61
CA CYS A 28 -9.44 10.92 -22.85
C CYS A 28 -10.82 10.32 -23.18
N THR A 29 -11.43 10.79 -24.27
CA THR A 29 -12.73 10.31 -24.77
C THR A 29 -12.61 9.15 -25.76
N ALA A 30 -11.43 8.95 -26.34
CA ALA A 30 -11.17 7.86 -27.27
C ALA A 30 -11.03 6.53 -26.51
N ARG A 31 -11.45 5.42 -27.15
CA ARG A 31 -11.25 4.07 -26.62
C ARG A 31 -9.92 3.52 -27.10
N THR A 32 -8.83 3.95 -26.47
CA THR A 32 -7.47 3.56 -26.86
C THR A 32 -6.61 3.19 -25.66
N LEU A 33 -5.47 2.54 -25.92
CA LEU A 33 -4.47 2.21 -24.89
C LEU A 33 -3.99 3.47 -24.15
N GLU A 34 -3.72 4.54 -24.88
CA GLU A 34 -3.25 5.81 -24.31
C GLU A 34 -4.30 6.43 -23.37
N SER A 35 -5.58 6.21 -23.65
CA SER A 35 -6.66 6.67 -22.77
C SER A 35 -6.74 5.87 -21.47
N VAL A 36 -6.43 4.57 -21.50
CA VAL A 36 -6.24 3.76 -20.28
C VAL A 36 -5.04 4.28 -19.49
N GLN A 37 -3.89 4.44 -20.15
CA GLN A 37 -2.65 4.91 -19.51
C GLN A 37 -2.81 6.30 -18.88
N ALA A 38 -3.48 7.22 -19.58
CA ALA A 38 -3.73 8.56 -19.06
C ALA A 38 -4.65 8.57 -17.83
N ARG A 39 -5.71 7.75 -17.83
CA ARG A 39 -6.58 7.61 -16.64
C ARG A 39 -5.86 6.97 -15.46
N LEU A 40 -5.03 5.96 -15.72
CA LEU A 40 -4.19 5.34 -14.69
C LEU A 40 -3.23 6.36 -14.04
N LEU A 41 -2.52 7.15 -14.87
CA LEU A 41 -1.66 8.22 -14.36
C LEU A 41 -2.46 9.29 -13.59
N CYS A 42 -3.66 9.63 -14.06
CA CYS A 42 -4.57 10.54 -13.37
C CYS A 42 -4.92 10.01 -11.97
N ALA A 43 -5.27 8.72 -11.84
CA ALA A 43 -5.58 8.09 -10.56
C ALA A 43 -4.39 8.15 -9.58
N ILE A 44 -3.17 7.85 -10.04
CA ILE A 44 -1.96 7.93 -9.21
C ILE A 44 -1.72 9.37 -8.72
N LEU A 45 -1.89 10.35 -9.60
CA LEU A 45 -1.71 11.76 -9.26
C LEU A 45 -2.78 12.27 -8.29
N LEU A 46 -4.04 11.91 -8.50
CA LEU A 46 -5.14 12.22 -7.58
C LEU A 46 -4.85 11.65 -6.19
N HIS A 47 -4.36 10.41 -6.12
CA HIS A 47 -3.92 9.81 -4.85
C HIS A 47 -2.80 10.61 -4.19
N ALA A 48 -1.76 11.00 -4.94
CA ALA A 48 -0.65 11.81 -4.44
C ALA A 48 -1.08 13.23 -3.98
N GLN A 49 -2.17 13.76 -4.54
CA GLN A 49 -2.80 15.02 -4.14
C GLN A 49 -3.85 14.84 -3.03
N ALA A 50 -3.87 13.67 -2.37
CA ALA A 50 -4.82 13.39 -1.28
C ALA A 50 -6.30 13.46 -1.72
N GLN A 51 -6.60 13.12 -2.98
CA GLN A 51 -7.95 13.02 -3.54
C GLN A 51 -8.34 11.54 -3.76
N SER A 52 -8.43 10.77 -2.66
CA SER A 52 -8.55 9.30 -2.71
C SER A 52 -9.85 8.79 -3.38
N SER A 53 -10.97 9.45 -3.17
CA SER A 53 -12.27 9.12 -3.78
C SER A 53 -12.24 9.28 -5.29
N ASP A 54 -11.79 10.45 -5.77
CA ASP A 54 -11.61 10.75 -7.19
C ASP A 54 -10.59 9.81 -7.83
N ALA A 55 -9.49 9.51 -7.12
CA ALA A 55 -8.48 8.57 -7.57
C ALA A 55 -9.07 7.18 -7.82
N ALA A 56 -9.86 6.66 -6.87
CA ALA A 56 -10.53 5.36 -7.01
C ALA A 56 -11.50 5.34 -8.19
N ILE A 57 -12.29 6.40 -8.38
CA ILE A 57 -13.21 6.54 -9.51
C ILE A 57 -12.46 6.51 -10.85
N GLU A 58 -11.35 7.23 -10.97
CA GLU A 58 -10.55 7.24 -12.21
C GLU A 58 -9.84 5.91 -12.46
N LEU A 59 -9.40 5.21 -11.41
CA LEU A 59 -8.85 3.86 -11.55
C LEU A 59 -9.92 2.87 -12.04
N ASP A 60 -11.13 2.90 -11.48
CA ASP A 60 -12.24 2.04 -11.90
C ASP A 60 -12.57 2.26 -13.39
N LYS A 61 -12.62 3.53 -13.84
CA LYS A 61 -12.79 3.85 -15.27
C LYS A 61 -11.65 3.35 -16.14
N ALA A 62 -10.41 3.39 -15.65
CA ALA A 62 -9.25 2.87 -16.37
C ALA A 62 -9.32 1.35 -16.52
N VAL A 63 -9.72 0.64 -15.44
CA VAL A 63 -9.94 -0.81 -15.44
C VAL A 63 -11.10 -1.17 -16.38
N ASP A 64 -12.23 -0.48 -16.33
CA ASP A 64 -13.36 -0.69 -17.24
C ASP A 64 -12.93 -0.59 -18.71
N LEU A 65 -12.23 0.50 -19.05
CA LEU A 65 -11.76 0.70 -20.42
C LEU A 65 -10.73 -0.35 -20.85
N ALA A 66 -9.84 -0.76 -19.94
CA ALA A 66 -8.87 -1.82 -20.23
C ALA A 66 -9.56 -3.16 -20.53
N LEU A 67 -10.60 -3.49 -19.77
CA LEU A 67 -11.41 -4.70 -19.98
C LEU A 67 -12.21 -4.64 -21.29
N GLU A 68 -12.81 -3.49 -21.61
CA GLU A 68 -13.51 -3.26 -22.88
C GLU A 68 -12.58 -3.46 -24.09
N LEU A 69 -11.33 -3.05 -23.98
CA LEU A 69 -10.31 -3.23 -25.02
C LEU A 69 -9.72 -4.65 -25.04
N GLY A 70 -9.83 -5.41 -23.94
CA GLY A 70 -9.30 -6.76 -23.82
C GLY A 70 -7.84 -6.84 -23.38
N LEU A 71 -7.33 -5.84 -22.64
CA LEU A 71 -5.93 -5.79 -22.17
C LEU A 71 -5.52 -6.97 -21.26
N GLN A 72 -6.49 -7.65 -20.65
CA GLN A 72 -6.30 -8.87 -19.85
C GLN A 72 -6.05 -10.13 -20.68
N HIS A 73 -6.20 -10.05 -22.01
CA HIS A 73 -5.90 -11.14 -22.93
C HIS A 73 -4.57 -10.89 -23.65
N GLU A 74 -3.68 -11.89 -23.65
CA GLU A 74 -2.41 -11.77 -24.39
C GLU A 74 -2.64 -11.56 -25.89
N SER A 75 -3.79 -12.00 -26.44
CA SER A 75 -4.17 -11.76 -27.83
C SER A 75 -4.21 -10.26 -28.19
N PHE A 76 -4.56 -9.39 -27.24
CA PHE A 76 -4.53 -7.93 -27.46
C PHE A 76 -3.09 -7.43 -27.67
N ALA A 77 -2.16 -7.82 -26.79
CA ALA A 77 -0.75 -7.45 -26.90
C ALA A 77 -0.09 -8.08 -28.13
N ALA A 78 -0.39 -9.36 -28.41
CA ALA A 78 0.13 -10.08 -29.57
C ALA A 78 -0.38 -9.53 -30.91
N SER A 79 -1.53 -8.85 -30.93
CA SER A 79 -2.07 -8.21 -32.15
C SER A 79 -1.35 -6.91 -32.53
N GLN A 80 -0.50 -6.37 -31.66
CA GLN A 80 0.18 -5.10 -31.92
C GLN A 80 1.28 -5.27 -32.96
N ASN A 81 1.39 -4.31 -33.88
CA ASN A 81 2.37 -4.33 -34.98
C ASN A 81 3.83 -4.11 -34.52
N SER A 82 4.03 -3.67 -33.28
CA SER A 82 5.33 -3.35 -32.72
C SER A 82 5.54 -4.13 -31.42
N PRO A 83 6.67 -4.85 -31.27
CA PRO A 83 7.03 -5.49 -30.00
C PRO A 83 7.06 -4.53 -28.82
N LEU A 84 7.43 -3.26 -29.07
CA LEU A 84 7.43 -2.21 -28.05
C LEU A 84 6.01 -1.87 -27.59
N VAL A 85 5.08 -1.73 -28.53
CA VAL A 85 3.67 -1.45 -28.19
C VAL A 85 3.05 -2.67 -27.52
N ALA A 86 3.33 -3.89 -27.99
CA ALA A 86 2.89 -5.12 -27.33
C ALA A 86 3.34 -5.18 -25.85
N GLU A 87 4.61 -4.86 -25.60
CA GLU A 87 5.16 -4.81 -24.24
C GLU A 87 4.51 -3.68 -23.40
N SER A 88 4.27 -2.52 -24.01
CA SER A 88 3.53 -1.42 -23.37
C SER A 88 2.10 -1.83 -22.97
N CYS A 89 1.41 -2.61 -23.79
CA CYS A 89 0.09 -3.16 -23.46
C CYS A 89 0.16 -4.08 -22.24
N ARG A 90 1.11 -5.03 -22.21
CA ARG A 90 1.31 -5.92 -21.06
C ARG A 90 1.59 -5.13 -19.79
N ARG A 91 2.53 -4.18 -19.85
CA ARG A 91 2.87 -3.29 -18.72
C ARG A 91 1.67 -2.48 -18.25
N THR A 92 0.81 -2.00 -19.16
CA THR A 92 -0.38 -1.24 -18.79
C THR A 92 -1.38 -2.08 -17.98
N TRP A 93 -1.66 -3.32 -18.40
CA TRP A 93 -2.52 -4.23 -17.63
C TRP A 93 -1.93 -4.52 -16.24
N TRP A 94 -0.64 -4.84 -16.18
CA TRP A 94 0.01 -5.18 -14.92
C TRP A 94 0.23 -3.98 -13.99
N GLU A 95 0.31 -2.76 -14.52
CA GLU A 95 0.29 -1.53 -13.73
C GLU A 95 -1.11 -1.32 -13.12
N LEU A 96 -2.20 -1.50 -13.88
CA LEU A 96 -3.56 -1.47 -13.34
C LEU A 96 -3.73 -2.47 -12.19
N TYR A 97 -3.28 -3.70 -12.38
CA TYR A 97 -3.28 -4.73 -11.34
C TYR A 97 -2.51 -4.29 -10.09
N THR A 98 -1.34 -3.67 -10.29
CA THR A 98 -0.49 -3.20 -9.20
C THR A 98 -1.15 -2.07 -8.41
N ILE A 99 -1.66 -1.05 -9.10
CA ILE A 99 -2.27 0.13 -8.48
C ILE A 99 -3.61 -0.22 -7.81
N ASP A 100 -4.41 -1.10 -8.41
CA ASP A 100 -5.64 -1.60 -7.79
C ASP A 100 -5.34 -2.40 -6.51
N GLY A 101 -4.28 -3.20 -6.50
CA GLY A 101 -3.79 -3.88 -5.30
C GLY A 101 -3.38 -2.91 -4.18
N PHE A 102 -2.65 -1.84 -4.52
CA PHE A 102 -2.28 -0.79 -3.57
C PHE A 102 -3.49 -0.02 -3.04
N PHE A 103 -4.37 0.44 -3.93
CA PHE A 103 -5.60 1.13 -3.52
C PHE A 103 -6.47 0.25 -2.64
N THR A 104 -6.55 -1.05 -2.93
CA THR A 104 -7.29 -2.00 -2.09
C THR A 104 -6.70 -2.05 -0.67
N ALA A 105 -5.38 -2.16 -0.55
CA ALA A 105 -4.71 -2.15 0.75
C ALA A 105 -4.96 -0.85 1.53
N PHE A 106 -4.81 0.29 0.86
CA PHE A 106 -4.86 1.61 1.49
C PHE A 106 -6.29 2.11 1.75
N HIS A 107 -7.26 1.67 0.96
CA HIS A 107 -8.68 2.05 1.10
C HIS A 107 -9.50 0.97 1.83
N HIS A 108 -8.82 0.00 2.47
CA HIS A 108 -9.43 -1.03 3.32
C HIS A 108 -10.51 -1.86 2.61
N LYS A 109 -10.30 -2.10 1.31
CA LYS A 109 -11.06 -3.09 0.56
C LYS A 109 -10.42 -4.45 0.78
N VAL A 110 -11.21 -5.51 0.62
CA VAL A 110 -10.74 -6.87 0.85
C VAL A 110 -10.00 -7.42 -0.36
N ILE A 111 -10.56 -7.20 -1.56
CA ILE A 111 -10.09 -7.83 -2.80
C ILE A 111 -10.02 -6.76 -3.90
N PRO A 112 -8.89 -6.62 -4.59
CA PRO A 112 -8.79 -5.78 -5.78
C PRO A 112 -9.59 -6.39 -6.92
N ARG A 113 -10.32 -5.55 -7.65
CA ARG A 113 -11.18 -5.98 -8.75
C ARG A 113 -10.38 -6.71 -9.84
N THR A 114 -9.22 -6.18 -10.20
CA THR A 114 -8.30 -6.77 -11.18
C THR A 114 -7.84 -8.19 -10.81
N SER A 115 -7.73 -8.51 -9.52
CA SER A 115 -7.32 -9.84 -9.06
C SER A 115 -8.42 -10.91 -9.18
N THR A 116 -9.68 -10.48 -9.32
CA THR A 116 -10.82 -11.38 -9.58
C THR A 116 -10.96 -11.76 -11.06
N ILE A 117 -10.16 -11.11 -11.92
CA ILE A 117 -10.18 -11.29 -13.37
C ILE A 117 -9.07 -12.25 -13.75
N GLU A 118 -9.41 -13.30 -14.50
CA GLU A 118 -8.41 -14.21 -15.04
C GLU A 118 -7.64 -13.50 -16.16
N ALA A 119 -6.39 -13.16 -15.89
CA ALA A 119 -5.50 -12.53 -16.85
C ALA A 119 -4.66 -13.59 -17.59
N GLU A 120 -4.76 -13.58 -18.91
CA GLU A 120 -3.91 -14.37 -19.81
C GLU A 120 -2.67 -13.60 -20.25
N THR A 121 -2.70 -12.26 -20.10
CA THR A 121 -1.59 -11.34 -20.40
C THR A 121 -0.30 -11.82 -19.76
N LEU A 122 0.75 -11.96 -20.57
CA LEU A 122 2.04 -12.45 -20.10
C LEU A 122 2.76 -11.39 -19.26
N LEU A 123 3.70 -11.84 -18.44
CA LEU A 123 4.44 -10.99 -17.52
C LEU A 123 5.43 -10.09 -18.28
N PRO A 124 5.61 -8.83 -17.86
CA PRO A 124 6.54 -7.91 -18.51
C PRO A 124 8.01 -8.32 -18.35
N GLY A 125 8.82 -7.98 -19.34
CA GLY A 125 10.26 -8.22 -19.37
C GLY A 125 11.08 -7.17 -18.59
N GLU A 126 12.40 -7.27 -18.67
CA GLU A 126 13.34 -6.32 -18.07
C GLU A 126 13.23 -4.91 -18.65
N ASP A 127 13.33 -3.89 -17.79
CA ASP A 127 13.27 -2.48 -18.19
C ASP A 127 14.39 -2.10 -19.15
N LEU A 128 15.60 -2.64 -18.94
CA LEU A 128 16.75 -2.45 -19.83
C LEU A 128 16.42 -2.77 -21.29
N ALA A 129 15.72 -3.88 -21.53
CA ALA A 129 15.35 -4.30 -22.88
C ALA A 129 14.24 -3.41 -23.47
N TYR A 130 13.26 -3.04 -22.65
CA TYR A 130 12.14 -2.19 -23.07
C TYR A 130 12.59 -0.75 -23.38
N GLU A 131 13.34 -0.11 -22.49
CA GLU A 131 13.89 1.23 -22.67
C GLU A 131 14.89 1.30 -23.82
N GLY A 132 15.66 0.23 -24.03
CA GLY A 132 16.52 0.07 -25.20
C GLY A 132 15.76 -0.07 -26.53
N GLY A 133 14.44 -0.23 -26.51
CA GLY A 133 13.59 -0.40 -27.70
C GLY A 133 13.52 -1.82 -28.24
N PHE A 134 14.07 -2.80 -27.52
CA PHE A 134 14.17 -4.21 -27.94
C PHE A 134 13.63 -5.15 -26.86
N PRO A 135 12.34 -5.06 -26.49
CA PRO A 135 11.77 -5.97 -25.51
C PRO A 135 11.85 -7.41 -26.01
N LEU A 136 12.30 -8.31 -25.13
CA LEU A 136 12.35 -9.73 -25.43
C LEU A 136 10.93 -10.31 -25.43
N PRO A 137 10.65 -11.35 -26.25
CA PRO A 137 9.38 -12.03 -26.22
C PRO A 137 9.06 -12.55 -24.81
N PRO A 138 7.85 -12.31 -24.27
CA PRO A 138 7.50 -12.78 -22.94
C PRO A 138 7.36 -14.31 -22.93
N THR A 139 7.82 -14.94 -21.87
CA THR A 139 7.77 -16.40 -21.68
C THR A 139 6.99 -16.82 -20.45
N LEU A 140 6.71 -15.88 -19.55
CA LEU A 140 6.09 -16.16 -18.27
C LEU A 140 4.66 -15.62 -18.19
N SER A 141 3.77 -16.36 -17.56
CA SER A 141 2.41 -15.95 -17.20
C SER A 141 2.28 -15.86 -15.68
N PHE A 142 1.20 -15.25 -15.20
CA PHE A 142 0.95 -15.08 -13.76
C PHE A 142 1.03 -16.39 -12.94
N PRO A 143 0.50 -17.54 -13.40
CA PRO A 143 0.66 -18.82 -12.69
C PRO A 143 2.11 -19.28 -12.46
N HIS A 144 3.08 -18.79 -13.25
CA HIS A 144 4.49 -19.12 -13.05
C HIS A 144 5.06 -18.45 -11.80
N LEU A 145 4.55 -17.29 -11.38
CA LEU A 145 5.01 -16.61 -10.15
C LEU A 145 4.88 -17.51 -8.93
N ARG A 146 3.75 -18.23 -8.80
CA ARG A 146 3.54 -19.20 -7.69
C ARG A 146 4.53 -20.36 -7.66
N ARG A 147 5.25 -20.60 -8.75
CA ARG A 147 6.21 -21.70 -8.91
C ARG A 147 7.62 -21.18 -9.15
N ARG A 148 7.91 -19.91 -8.82
CA ARG A 148 9.21 -19.27 -9.06
C ARG A 148 10.38 -20.09 -8.52
N ALA A 149 10.24 -20.66 -7.32
CA ALA A 149 11.27 -21.51 -6.69
C ALA A 149 11.58 -22.82 -7.47
N LEU A 150 10.76 -23.18 -8.46
CA LEU A 150 10.95 -24.37 -9.32
C LEU A 150 11.47 -24.01 -10.71
N LEU A 151 11.62 -22.72 -11.01
CA LEU A 151 11.99 -22.20 -12.32
C LEU A 151 13.38 -21.59 -12.25
N ASP A 152 13.98 -21.35 -13.42
CA ASP A 152 15.25 -20.64 -13.51
C ASP A 152 15.09 -19.19 -13.01
N GLU A 153 15.90 -18.82 -12.03
CA GLU A 153 15.90 -17.51 -11.37
C GLU A 153 16.14 -16.36 -12.34
N THR A 154 16.88 -16.60 -13.43
CA THR A 154 17.21 -15.58 -14.44
C THR A 154 16.01 -15.13 -15.29
N LEU A 155 14.87 -15.82 -15.19
CA LEU A 155 13.67 -15.53 -15.99
C LEU A 155 12.82 -14.38 -15.43
N PHE A 156 13.05 -13.96 -14.18
CA PHE A 156 12.14 -13.03 -13.49
C PHE A 156 12.67 -11.60 -13.51
N SER A 157 11.94 -10.72 -14.21
CA SER A 157 12.19 -9.28 -14.21
C SER A 157 11.78 -8.65 -12.88
N SER A 158 12.32 -7.46 -12.58
CA SER A 158 11.87 -6.67 -11.42
C SER A 158 10.38 -6.33 -11.49
N TYR A 159 9.85 -6.17 -12.70
CA TYR A 159 8.42 -5.98 -12.94
C TYR A 159 7.61 -7.22 -12.52
N ALA A 160 8.04 -8.41 -12.94
CA ALA A 160 7.40 -9.68 -12.57
C ALA A 160 7.44 -9.91 -11.05
N LEU A 161 8.55 -9.57 -10.38
CA LEU A 161 8.67 -9.62 -8.92
C LEU A 161 7.72 -8.64 -8.22
N ARG A 162 7.49 -7.45 -8.78
CA ARG A 162 6.52 -6.48 -8.25
C ARG A 162 5.09 -7.02 -8.34
N ILE A 163 4.74 -7.64 -9.46
CA ILE A 163 3.42 -8.30 -9.64
C ILE A 163 3.23 -9.43 -8.62
N GLU A 164 4.27 -10.24 -8.37
CA GLU A 164 4.23 -11.30 -7.35
C GLU A 164 4.00 -10.72 -5.96
N ALA A 165 4.74 -9.67 -5.60
CA ALA A 165 4.63 -9.01 -4.30
C ALA A 165 3.22 -8.45 -4.08
N VAL A 166 2.62 -7.80 -5.08
CA VAL A 166 1.23 -7.31 -5.00
C VAL A 166 0.24 -8.47 -4.92
N GLY A 167 0.45 -9.56 -5.67
CA GLY A 167 -0.40 -10.75 -5.55
C GLY A 167 -0.36 -11.37 -4.15
N VAL A 168 0.78 -11.29 -3.45
CA VAL A 168 0.91 -11.72 -2.06
C VAL A 168 0.21 -10.76 -1.12
N LEU A 169 0.34 -9.44 -1.33
CA LEU A 169 -0.42 -8.42 -0.59
C LEU A 169 -1.92 -8.69 -0.67
N THR A 170 -2.46 -8.89 -1.88
CA THR A 170 -3.87 -9.22 -2.10
C THR A 170 -4.31 -10.46 -1.32
N ARG A 171 -3.48 -11.52 -1.29
CA ARG A 171 -3.78 -12.73 -0.51
C ARG A 171 -3.77 -12.48 1.00
N VAL A 172 -2.89 -11.59 1.48
CA VAL A 172 -2.87 -11.18 2.89
C VAL A 172 -4.13 -10.38 3.24
N LEU A 173 -4.55 -9.45 2.38
CA LEU A 173 -5.79 -8.68 2.59
C LEU A 173 -7.01 -9.60 2.63
N ALA A 174 -7.12 -10.54 1.70
CA ALA A 174 -8.18 -11.55 1.72
C ALA A 174 -8.13 -12.45 2.97
N ALA A 175 -6.93 -12.80 3.47
CA ALA A 175 -6.78 -13.55 4.71
C ALA A 175 -7.15 -12.75 5.97
N ASN A 176 -7.25 -11.43 5.85
CA ASN A 176 -7.72 -10.51 6.89
C ASN A 176 -9.20 -10.18 6.77
N ASP A 177 -9.90 -10.71 5.76
CA ASP A 177 -11.35 -10.54 5.65
C ASP A 177 -12.06 -11.15 6.87
N PRO A 178 -12.80 -10.36 7.67
CA PRO A 178 -13.58 -10.88 8.79
C PRO A 178 -14.69 -11.85 8.35
N GLU A 179 -15.18 -11.73 7.13
CA GLU A 179 -16.28 -12.53 6.59
C GLU A 179 -15.76 -13.83 5.97
N ALA A 180 -14.48 -13.88 5.59
CA ALA A 180 -13.88 -15.08 5.02
C ALA A 180 -13.50 -16.10 6.10
N THR A 181 -13.84 -17.36 5.86
CA THR A 181 -13.33 -18.48 6.66
C THR A 181 -11.90 -18.81 6.22
N THR A 182 -10.92 -18.03 6.66
CA THR A 182 -9.51 -18.29 6.35
C THR A 182 -8.92 -19.31 7.33
N ASN A 183 -8.44 -20.45 6.81
CA ASN A 183 -7.75 -21.47 7.63
C ASN A 183 -6.36 -20.98 8.07
N ILE A 184 -5.98 -21.30 9.31
CA ILE A 184 -4.65 -21.16 9.90
C ILE A 184 -3.53 -21.64 8.97
N ASP A 185 -3.72 -22.78 8.28
CA ASP A 185 -2.71 -23.31 7.35
C ASP A 185 -2.39 -22.32 6.22
N THR A 186 -3.39 -21.58 5.73
CA THR A 186 -3.20 -20.56 4.70
C THR A 186 -2.39 -19.38 5.23
N MET A 187 -2.68 -18.94 6.46
CA MET A 187 -1.96 -17.84 7.10
C MET A 187 -0.50 -18.23 7.41
N GLN A 188 -0.26 -19.44 7.91
CA GLN A 188 1.09 -19.97 8.13
C GLN A 188 1.87 -20.11 6.81
N GLY A 189 1.20 -20.53 5.73
CA GLY A 189 1.81 -20.58 4.40
C GLY A 189 2.18 -19.18 3.87
N LEU A 190 1.33 -18.18 4.07
CA LEU A 190 1.63 -16.78 3.72
C LEU A 190 2.80 -16.23 4.54
N ASP A 191 2.80 -16.49 5.85
CA ASP A 191 3.88 -16.09 6.75
C ASP A 191 5.23 -16.70 6.35
N GLY A 192 5.25 -18.00 6.05
CA GLY A 192 6.42 -18.69 5.54
C GLY A 192 6.91 -18.08 4.23
N PHE A 193 6.01 -17.86 3.28
CA PHE A 193 6.34 -17.24 1.99
C PHE A 193 6.96 -15.86 2.16
N LEU A 194 6.31 -14.96 2.93
CA LEU A 194 6.82 -13.61 3.22
C LEU A 194 8.20 -13.63 3.86
N THR A 195 8.42 -14.56 4.80
CA THR A 195 9.71 -14.73 5.48
C THR A 195 10.82 -15.13 4.51
N THR A 196 10.52 -15.99 3.53
CA THR A 196 11.51 -16.52 2.58
C THR A 196 11.64 -15.74 1.28
N TRP A 197 10.73 -14.78 1.02
CA TRP A 197 10.63 -14.16 -0.30
C TRP A 197 11.93 -13.49 -0.73
N THR A 198 12.49 -12.60 0.11
CA THR A 198 13.74 -11.89 -0.20
C THR A 198 14.93 -12.84 -0.37
N THR A 199 15.03 -13.89 0.45
CA THR A 199 16.11 -14.88 0.35
C THR A 199 15.98 -15.81 -0.86
N SER A 200 14.80 -15.87 -1.47
CA SER A 200 14.54 -16.65 -2.68
C SER A 200 14.76 -15.85 -3.96
N LEU A 201 15.15 -14.58 -3.87
CA LEU A 201 15.37 -13.74 -5.05
C LEU A 201 16.67 -14.13 -5.76
N PRO A 202 16.72 -13.99 -7.09
CA PRO A 202 17.97 -14.11 -7.84
C PRO A 202 19.04 -13.17 -7.27
N GLU A 203 20.31 -13.57 -7.28
CA GLU A 203 21.41 -12.73 -6.76
C GLU A 203 21.42 -11.32 -7.37
N SER A 204 21.09 -11.22 -8.66
CA SER A 204 20.99 -9.95 -9.42
C SER A 204 19.81 -9.06 -9.01
N LYS A 205 18.87 -9.56 -8.20
CA LYS A 205 17.64 -8.89 -7.79
C LYS A 205 17.53 -8.76 -6.26
N THR A 206 18.67 -8.64 -5.57
CA THR A 206 18.71 -8.47 -4.11
C THR A 206 18.93 -7.04 -3.65
N ASN A 207 19.53 -6.20 -4.49
CA ASN A 207 19.85 -4.82 -4.15
C ASN A 207 19.07 -3.81 -5.00
N PRO A 208 18.11 -3.06 -4.41
CA PRO A 208 17.34 -2.06 -5.14
C PRO A 208 18.13 -0.77 -5.44
N THR A 209 19.32 -0.56 -4.86
CA THR A 209 20.08 0.70 -5.06
C THR A 209 20.83 0.74 -6.39
N THR A 210 20.93 -0.37 -7.10
CA THR A 210 21.74 -0.49 -8.31
C THR A 210 20.94 -1.15 -9.40
N SER A 211 20.59 -0.37 -10.42
CA SER A 211 19.93 -0.86 -11.63
C SER A 211 20.94 -1.55 -12.54
N PRO A 212 20.52 -2.59 -13.29
CA PRO A 212 21.33 -3.19 -14.35
C PRO A 212 21.74 -2.20 -15.46
N LEU A 213 20.97 -1.11 -15.64
CA LEU A 213 21.16 -0.08 -16.66
C LEU A 213 22.27 0.91 -16.32
N SER A 214 22.38 1.26 -15.05
CA SER A 214 23.38 2.22 -14.56
C SER A 214 23.61 1.97 -13.08
N SER A 215 24.89 1.90 -12.69
CA SER A 215 25.27 1.87 -11.27
C SER A 215 24.86 3.14 -10.50
N SER A 216 24.40 4.18 -11.22
CA SER A 216 23.95 5.46 -10.66
C SER A 216 22.42 5.60 -10.56
N GLN A 217 21.64 4.58 -10.93
CA GLN A 217 20.18 4.64 -10.84
C GLN A 217 19.65 3.45 -10.04
N PRO A 218 18.70 3.65 -9.11
CA PRO A 218 18.06 2.56 -8.39
C PRO A 218 17.11 1.76 -9.29
N ASP A 219 16.89 0.49 -8.96
CA ASP A 219 15.83 -0.34 -9.53
C ASP A 219 14.53 -0.09 -8.74
N GLU A 220 13.74 0.87 -9.22
CA GLU A 220 12.51 1.31 -8.54
C GLU A 220 11.43 0.21 -8.50
N LEU A 221 11.38 -0.69 -9.49
CA LEU A 221 10.43 -1.81 -9.46
C LEU A 221 10.82 -2.84 -8.40
N LEU A 222 12.11 -3.13 -8.25
CA LEU A 222 12.61 -4.00 -7.18
C LEU A 222 12.42 -3.34 -5.81
N PHE A 223 12.67 -2.04 -5.70
CA PHE A 223 12.36 -1.26 -4.50
C PHE A 223 10.88 -1.40 -4.10
N GLN A 224 9.96 -1.18 -5.05
CA GLN A 224 8.52 -1.34 -4.80
C GLN A 224 8.14 -2.78 -4.44
N SER A 225 8.82 -3.77 -5.01
CA SER A 225 8.60 -5.19 -4.66
C SER A 225 8.96 -5.46 -3.20
N LEU A 226 10.15 -5.03 -2.77
CA LEU A 226 10.62 -5.17 -1.39
C LEU A 226 9.72 -4.41 -0.41
N MET A 227 9.37 -3.16 -0.76
CA MET A 227 8.40 -2.34 -0.03
C MET A 227 7.09 -3.10 0.18
N THR A 228 6.51 -3.65 -0.90
CA THR A 228 5.23 -4.34 -0.87
C THR A 228 5.26 -5.60 -0.02
N ILE A 229 6.36 -6.36 -0.02
CA ILE A 229 6.51 -7.56 0.83
C ILE A 229 6.57 -7.20 2.31
N GLN A 230 7.30 -6.14 2.68
CA GLN A 230 7.32 -5.70 4.08
C GLN A 230 5.96 -5.13 4.50
N MET A 231 5.28 -4.37 3.64
CA MET A 231 3.91 -3.94 3.89
C MET A 231 2.97 -5.13 4.11
N SER A 232 3.03 -6.14 3.25
CA SER A 232 2.24 -7.37 3.38
C SER A 232 2.51 -8.08 4.72
N THR A 233 3.75 -8.07 5.19
CA THR A 233 4.12 -8.61 6.51
C THR A 233 3.48 -7.80 7.64
N ILE A 234 3.47 -6.47 7.55
CA ILE A 234 2.77 -5.60 8.52
C ILE A 234 1.27 -5.89 8.52
N TYR A 235 0.63 -5.93 7.34
CA TYR A 235 -0.79 -6.25 7.19
C TYR A 235 -1.14 -7.63 7.76
N LEU A 236 -0.28 -8.63 7.63
CA LEU A 236 -0.54 -9.97 8.17
C LEU A 236 -0.40 -10.03 9.70
N HIS A 237 0.58 -9.34 10.27
CA HIS A 237 0.93 -9.54 11.68
C HIS A 237 0.39 -8.49 12.64
N LEU A 238 0.37 -7.21 12.25
CA LEU A 238 -0.09 -6.14 13.14
C LEU A 238 -1.50 -6.40 13.72
N PRO A 239 -2.49 -6.96 12.98
CA PRO A 239 -3.84 -7.16 13.52
C PRO A 239 -3.93 -8.23 14.59
N ARG A 240 -2.91 -9.08 14.67
CA ARG A 240 -2.84 -10.25 15.54
C ARG A 240 -1.88 -10.03 16.71
N ALA A 241 -1.28 -8.86 16.84
CA ALA A 241 -0.30 -8.51 17.88
C ALA A 241 -0.91 -8.35 19.30
N GLY A 242 -2.24 -8.36 19.42
CA GLY A 242 -2.98 -8.32 20.68
C GLY A 242 -3.29 -6.91 21.22
N PRO A 243 -4.13 -6.80 22.27
CA PRO A 243 -4.71 -5.54 22.75
C PRO A 243 -3.74 -4.60 23.46
N SER A 244 -2.48 -5.01 23.67
CA SER A 244 -1.40 -4.11 24.11
C SER A 244 -0.85 -3.25 22.97
N SER A 245 -1.17 -3.59 21.72
CA SER A 245 -0.68 -2.87 20.54
C SER A 245 -1.49 -1.62 20.20
N LEU A 246 -2.61 -1.36 20.91
CA LEU A 246 -3.38 -0.10 21.03
C LEU A 246 -4.61 -0.42 21.89
N ARG A 247 -4.64 0.07 23.14
CA ARG A 247 -5.75 -0.16 24.07
C ARG A 247 -6.79 0.97 23.93
N SER A 248 -7.46 1.04 22.78
CA SER A 248 -8.69 1.82 22.57
C SER A 248 -9.87 0.87 22.40
N GLN A 249 -11.05 1.27 22.88
CA GLN A 249 -12.31 0.51 22.75
C GLN A 249 -13.03 0.76 21.42
N THR A 250 -12.30 1.28 20.44
CA THR A 250 -12.82 1.66 19.13
C THR A 250 -11.85 1.11 18.06
N PRO A 251 -12.16 1.14 16.75
CA PRO A 251 -11.51 0.32 15.74
C PRO A 251 -10.51 1.04 14.81
N VAL A 252 -9.37 1.61 15.24
CA VAL A 252 -8.61 2.53 14.35
C VAL A 252 -7.08 2.33 14.28
N VAL A 253 -6.66 1.08 14.09
CA VAL A 253 -5.63 0.81 13.09
C VAL A 253 -6.29 -0.12 12.08
N ALA A 254 -6.27 0.18 10.78
CA ALA A 254 -6.93 -0.72 9.83
C ALA A 254 -6.31 -2.11 9.80
N CYS A 255 -5.05 -2.22 10.22
CA CYS A 255 -4.40 -3.48 10.51
C CYS A 255 -4.49 -3.89 11.99
N ALA A 256 -5.39 -3.37 12.81
CA ALA A 256 -5.56 -3.71 14.23
C ALA A 256 -6.81 -2.97 14.70
N ASN A 257 -7.95 -3.37 14.16
CA ASN A 257 -9.26 -2.93 14.63
C ASN A 257 -9.59 -3.73 15.91
N PRO A 258 -9.64 -3.12 17.12
CA PRO A 258 -10.01 -3.81 18.35
C PRO A 258 -11.34 -4.58 18.35
N SER A 259 -12.29 -4.21 17.49
CA SER A 259 -13.58 -4.89 17.37
C SER A 259 -13.54 -6.15 16.49
N GLN A 260 -12.52 -6.30 15.64
CA GLN A 260 -12.29 -7.49 14.83
C GLN A 260 -11.37 -8.47 15.53
N ARG A 261 -11.90 -9.64 15.86
CA ARG A 261 -11.08 -10.76 16.36
C ARG A 261 -10.42 -11.46 15.18
N PHE A 262 -9.21 -11.04 14.84
CA PHE A 262 -8.38 -11.78 13.91
C PHE A 262 -7.93 -13.09 14.55
N THR A 263 -8.10 -14.21 13.84
CA THR A 263 -7.63 -15.52 14.30
C THR A 263 -6.09 -15.51 14.35
N PRO A 264 -5.47 -15.61 15.54
CA PRO A 264 -4.02 -15.70 15.64
C PRO A 264 -3.57 -17.10 15.21
N PHE A 265 -2.40 -17.17 14.56
CA PHE A 265 -1.75 -18.43 14.20
C PHE A 265 -0.35 -18.57 14.83
N LEU A 266 0.11 -17.52 15.50
CA LEU A 266 1.28 -17.47 16.38
C LEU A 266 0.85 -16.85 17.72
N ASP A 267 1.76 -16.83 18.70
CA ASP A 267 1.53 -16.02 19.89
C ASP A 267 1.52 -14.52 19.55
N PRO A 268 0.72 -13.69 20.25
CA PRO A 268 0.60 -12.25 19.96
C PRO A 268 1.95 -11.50 19.97
N LYS A 269 2.91 -11.91 20.81
CA LYS A 269 4.23 -11.27 20.87
C LYS A 269 5.04 -11.57 19.62
N SER A 270 4.95 -12.78 19.07
CA SER A 270 5.56 -13.12 17.78
C SER A 270 4.96 -12.31 16.63
N HIS A 271 3.64 -12.09 16.63
CA HIS A 271 3.00 -11.18 15.68
C HIS A 271 3.56 -9.75 15.80
N ALA A 272 3.58 -9.18 17.01
CA ALA A 272 4.17 -7.86 17.25
C ALA A 272 5.62 -7.77 16.76
N ARG A 273 6.45 -8.77 17.10
CA ARG A 273 7.86 -8.84 16.67
C ARG A 273 8.01 -8.87 15.16
N LYS A 274 7.18 -9.63 14.44
CA LYS A 274 7.22 -9.71 12.97
C LYS A 274 6.80 -8.40 12.32
N ALA A 275 5.74 -7.75 12.81
CA ALA A 275 5.34 -6.42 12.34
C ALA A 275 6.45 -5.39 12.57
N SER A 276 7.03 -5.34 13.77
CA SER A 276 8.15 -4.44 14.09
C SER A 276 9.38 -4.70 13.23
N GLN A 277 9.72 -5.97 12.98
CA GLN A 277 10.85 -6.29 12.11
C GLN A 277 10.61 -5.83 10.65
N ALA A 278 9.40 -6.00 10.14
CA ALA A 278 9.04 -5.53 8.80
C ALA A 278 9.11 -3.99 8.70
N ALA A 279 8.64 -3.27 9.71
CA ALA A 279 8.78 -1.82 9.78
C ALA A 279 10.26 -1.37 9.86
N LYS A 280 11.12 -2.12 10.56
CA LYS A 280 12.57 -1.87 10.55
C LYS A 280 13.17 -2.05 9.16
N HIS A 281 12.77 -3.08 8.42
CA HIS A 281 13.22 -3.28 7.04
C HIS A 281 12.75 -2.18 6.10
N LEU A 282 11.49 -1.72 6.22
CA LEU A 282 11.00 -0.57 5.45
C LEU A 282 11.78 0.70 5.77
N ALA A 283 12.07 0.97 7.05
CA ALA A 283 12.87 2.12 7.45
C ALA A 283 14.31 2.04 6.89
N ALA A 284 14.92 0.85 6.90
CA ALA A 284 16.24 0.63 6.31
C ALA A 284 16.20 0.85 4.79
N LEU A 285 15.18 0.32 4.10
CA LEU A 285 14.97 0.53 2.67
C LEU A 285 14.82 2.02 2.35
N ALA A 286 14.08 2.78 3.16
CA ALA A 286 13.91 4.23 3.05
C ALA A 286 15.23 5.01 3.22
N ALA A 287 16.07 4.57 4.16
CA ALA A 287 17.35 5.22 4.44
C ALA A 287 18.39 4.98 3.32
N LEU A 288 18.29 3.86 2.60
CA LEU A 288 19.19 3.55 1.48
C LEU A 288 18.95 4.44 0.25
N THR A 289 17.79 5.08 0.17
CA THR A 289 17.35 5.85 -1.00
C THR A 289 17.06 7.31 -0.68
N SER A 290 17.51 7.80 0.49
CA SER A 290 17.23 9.14 0.99
C SER A 290 17.80 10.28 0.14
N ASP A 291 18.82 10.01 -0.68
CA ASP A 291 19.42 11.01 -1.58
C ASP A 291 18.64 11.17 -2.90
N ASP A 292 17.67 10.28 -3.15
CA ASP A 292 16.89 10.16 -4.40
C ASP A 292 15.37 10.25 -4.15
N THR A 293 14.93 10.90 -3.06
CA THR A 293 13.51 10.91 -2.64
C THR A 293 12.52 11.40 -3.72
N GLU A 294 12.96 12.33 -4.57
CA GLU A 294 12.18 12.82 -5.72
C GLU A 294 11.87 11.72 -6.76
N ARG A 295 12.40 10.50 -6.64
CA ARG A 295 12.23 9.42 -7.63
C ARG A 295 11.30 8.31 -7.19
N HIS A 296 10.86 8.31 -5.94
CA HIS A 296 9.99 7.25 -5.45
C HIS A 296 8.55 7.45 -5.87
N THR A 297 7.87 6.33 -6.02
CA THR A 297 6.42 6.32 -6.19
C THR A 297 5.71 7.02 -5.03
N PRO A 298 4.63 7.80 -5.28
CA PRO A 298 3.84 8.43 -4.20
C PRO A 298 3.24 7.40 -3.22
N PHE A 299 3.10 6.13 -3.63
CA PHE A 299 2.69 5.04 -2.73
C PHE A 299 3.68 4.76 -1.61
N PHE A 300 4.93 5.20 -1.74
CA PHE A 300 5.92 5.08 -0.67
C PHE A 300 5.55 5.90 0.57
N ILE A 301 4.77 6.98 0.41
CA ILE A 301 4.19 7.75 1.52
C ILE A 301 3.41 6.82 2.46
N CYS A 302 2.60 5.91 1.92
CA CYS A 302 1.83 4.96 2.71
C CYS A 302 2.72 3.95 3.44
N ALA A 303 3.84 3.53 2.85
CA ALA A 303 4.81 2.67 3.52
C ALA A 303 5.48 3.39 4.71
N LEU A 304 5.85 4.66 4.56
CA LEU A 304 6.40 5.50 5.65
C LEU A 304 5.39 5.67 6.80
N VAL A 305 4.11 5.83 6.47
CA VAL A 305 3.02 5.84 7.45
C VAL A 305 2.97 4.52 8.24
N LEU A 306 3.05 3.37 7.56
CA LEU A 306 3.08 2.07 8.24
C LEU A 306 4.30 1.91 9.16
N VAL A 307 5.47 2.44 8.77
CA VAL A 307 6.65 2.48 9.65
C VAL A 307 6.34 3.26 10.92
N ALA A 308 5.78 4.47 10.81
CA ALA A 308 5.46 5.28 11.98
C ALA A 308 4.43 4.60 12.89
N ILE A 309 3.34 4.05 12.32
CA ILE A 309 2.27 3.38 13.08
C ILE A 309 2.80 2.19 13.89
N VAL A 310 3.60 1.32 13.27
CA VAL A 310 4.15 0.14 13.96
C VAL A 310 5.08 0.56 15.10
N ASN A 311 5.92 1.57 14.88
CA ASN A 311 6.86 2.06 15.91
C ASN A 311 6.12 2.78 17.06
N LEU A 312 5.09 3.58 16.76
CA LEU A 312 4.24 4.19 17.78
C LEU A 312 3.47 3.14 18.61
N SER A 313 2.96 2.10 17.94
CA SER A 313 2.32 0.96 18.60
C SER A 313 3.27 0.22 19.53
N ALA A 314 4.55 0.07 19.12
CA ALA A 314 5.57 -0.54 19.96
C ALA A 314 5.89 0.29 21.22
N ILE A 315 5.95 1.64 21.10
CA ILE A 315 6.11 2.53 22.26
C ILE A 315 4.93 2.40 23.21
N ALA A 316 3.71 2.37 22.68
CA ALA A 316 2.50 2.22 23.50
C ALA A 316 2.45 0.86 24.23
N ALA A 317 3.02 -0.18 23.64
CA ALA A 317 3.05 -1.53 24.20
C ALA A 317 4.20 -1.78 25.18
N ASP A 318 5.22 -0.91 25.23
CA ASP A 318 6.42 -1.06 26.07
C ASP A 318 6.37 -0.12 27.30
N PRO A 319 5.90 -0.61 28.47
CA PRO A 319 5.84 0.20 29.68
C PRO A 319 7.22 0.57 30.24
N ASN A 320 8.27 -0.19 29.90
CA ASN A 320 9.63 0.04 30.38
C ASN A 320 10.42 0.98 29.47
N ARG A 321 9.92 1.25 28.25
CA ARG A 321 10.54 2.16 27.26
C ARG A 321 11.98 1.80 26.92
N GLU A 322 12.32 0.51 26.95
CA GLU A 322 13.69 0.02 26.77
C GLU A 322 14.24 0.33 25.37
N MET A 323 13.37 0.34 24.35
CA MET A 323 13.72 0.55 22.94
C MET A 323 13.24 1.91 22.41
N GLU A 324 12.87 2.84 23.28
CA GLU A 324 12.24 4.10 22.87
C GLU A 324 13.12 4.91 21.92
N CYS A 325 14.41 5.08 22.21
CA CYS A 325 15.32 5.86 21.36
C CYS A 325 15.37 5.33 19.92
N GLU A 326 15.65 4.04 19.72
CA GLU A 326 15.71 3.46 18.37
C GLU A 326 14.36 3.55 17.63
N THR A 327 13.27 3.46 18.37
CA THR A 327 11.90 3.51 17.83
C THR A 327 11.55 4.93 17.40
N MET A 328 11.95 5.93 18.20
CA MET A 328 11.82 7.35 17.88
C MET A 328 12.72 7.79 16.72
N ASP A 329 13.90 7.21 16.55
CA ASP A 329 14.76 7.48 15.39
C ASP A 329 14.06 7.07 14.08
N ARG A 330 13.36 5.94 14.08
CA ARG A 330 12.60 5.46 12.90
C ARG A 330 11.37 6.32 12.61
N ILE A 331 10.67 6.77 13.66
CA ILE A 331 9.56 7.74 13.51
C ILE A 331 10.11 9.06 12.94
N SER A 332 11.25 9.53 13.44
CA SER A 332 11.90 10.76 12.98
C SER A 332 12.36 10.66 11.52
N LEU A 333 12.89 9.51 11.11
CA LEU A 333 13.20 9.23 9.70
C LEU A 333 11.95 9.33 8.82
N ALA A 334 10.87 8.64 9.20
CA ALA A 334 9.61 8.68 8.44
C ALA A 334 9.06 10.11 8.32
N LEU A 335 9.04 10.87 9.43
CA LEU A 335 8.64 12.28 9.43
C LEU A 335 9.56 13.15 8.56
N GLY A 336 10.87 12.93 8.61
CA GLY A 336 11.85 13.66 7.81
C GLY A 336 11.61 13.47 6.31
N LEU A 337 11.39 12.22 5.88
CA LEU A 337 11.11 11.89 4.48
C LEU A 337 9.75 12.45 4.01
N LEU A 338 8.69 12.28 4.81
CA LEU A 338 7.38 12.85 4.51
C LEU A 338 7.44 14.38 4.41
N ARG A 339 8.25 15.04 5.25
CA ARG A 339 8.47 16.49 5.17
C ARG A 339 9.19 16.89 3.89
N GLY A 340 10.14 16.09 3.42
CA GLY A 340 10.82 16.31 2.13
C GLY A 340 9.83 16.31 0.97
N GLU A 341 8.92 15.34 0.97
CA GLU A 341 7.90 15.16 -0.07
C GLU A 341 6.69 16.10 0.03
N ALA A 342 6.44 16.69 1.21
CA ALA A 342 5.30 17.59 1.46
C ALA A 342 5.28 18.85 0.59
N GLY A 343 6.42 19.23 0.01
CA GLY A 343 6.52 20.32 -0.96
C GLY A 343 5.87 20.01 -2.30
N THR A 344 5.77 18.73 -2.66
CA THR A 344 5.32 18.23 -3.97
C THR A 344 3.95 17.57 -3.86
N TRP A 345 3.74 16.77 -2.81
CA TRP A 345 2.55 15.93 -2.65
C TRP A 345 1.74 16.35 -1.43
N ASP A 346 0.46 16.68 -1.66
CA ASP A 346 -0.46 17.03 -0.56
C ASP A 346 -0.72 15.82 0.36
N LEU A 347 -0.66 14.59 -0.17
CA LEU A 347 -0.73 13.38 0.63
C LEU A 347 0.40 13.31 1.67
N ALA A 348 1.64 13.61 1.27
CA ALA A 348 2.79 13.63 2.17
C ALA A 348 2.66 14.75 3.21
N ARG A 349 2.16 15.92 2.80
CA ARG A 349 1.91 17.06 3.69
C ARG A 349 0.90 16.72 4.79
N GLY A 350 -0.24 16.13 4.40
CA GLY A 350 -1.27 15.67 5.34
C GLY A 350 -0.72 14.61 6.29
N ALA A 351 -0.10 13.56 5.74
CA ALA A 351 0.49 12.48 6.53
C ALA A 351 1.56 12.98 7.51
N HIS A 352 2.45 13.89 7.10
CA HIS A 352 3.45 14.48 7.98
C HIS A 352 2.82 15.27 9.14
N ALA A 353 1.83 16.12 8.85
CA ALA A 353 1.18 16.95 9.86
C ALA A 353 0.52 16.10 10.95
N GLN A 354 -0.25 15.10 10.53
CA GLN A 354 -0.97 14.20 11.43
C GLN A 354 -0.02 13.30 12.22
N LEU A 355 0.93 12.63 11.56
CA LEU A 355 1.89 11.76 12.26
C LEU A 355 2.73 12.52 13.29
N LYS A 356 3.08 13.78 13.01
CA LYS A 356 3.82 14.62 13.94
C LYS A 356 3.00 14.92 15.20
N GLU A 357 1.71 15.21 15.05
CA GLU A 357 0.80 15.43 16.18
C GLU A 357 0.67 14.18 17.04
N ILE A 358 0.44 13.02 16.41
CA ILE A 358 0.34 11.73 17.09
C ILE A 358 1.62 11.40 17.86
N ALA A 359 2.78 11.55 17.21
CA ALA A 359 4.07 11.27 17.83
C ALA A 359 4.34 12.22 19.01
N ALA A 360 3.97 13.49 18.90
CA ALA A 360 4.09 14.46 19.99
C ALA A 360 3.20 14.10 21.19
N ALA A 361 1.97 13.65 20.94
CA ALA A 361 1.04 13.22 21.99
C ALA A 361 1.54 11.94 22.71
N ALA A 362 2.09 10.99 21.97
CA ALA A 362 2.70 9.77 22.52
C ALA A 362 3.93 10.08 23.39
N ALA A 363 4.76 11.05 22.98
CA ALA A 363 5.90 11.53 23.75
C ALA A 363 5.49 12.40 24.97
N GLY A 364 4.47 13.24 24.83
CA GLY A 364 3.96 14.10 25.91
C GLY A 364 3.31 13.34 27.05
N SER A 365 2.59 12.25 26.74
CA SER A 365 2.06 11.32 27.73
C SER A 365 3.15 10.64 28.58
N ALA A 366 4.41 10.63 28.10
CA ALA A 366 5.57 10.11 28.84
C ALA A 366 6.09 11.08 29.91
N ALA A 367 5.96 12.39 29.69
CA ALA A 367 6.49 13.42 30.59
C ALA A 367 5.65 13.61 31.87
N GLY A 368 4.34 13.35 31.80
CA GLY A 368 3.42 13.48 32.94
C GLY A 368 3.60 12.41 34.03
N THR A 369 4.17 11.26 33.70
CA THR A 369 4.42 10.15 34.64
C THR A 369 5.73 10.27 35.44
N GLY A 370 6.56 11.29 35.17
CA GLY A 370 7.88 11.48 35.78
C GLY A 370 7.93 12.42 37.00
N GLN A 371 6.80 13.00 37.45
CA GLN A 371 6.76 13.94 38.58
C GLN A 371 5.73 13.54 39.64
N GLN A 372 5.89 12.37 40.28
CA GLN A 372 5.39 12.17 41.64
C GLN A 372 6.43 11.43 42.48
N GLY A 373 7.21 12.23 43.20
CA GLY A 373 8.15 11.74 44.19
C GLY A 373 8.74 12.90 44.99
N VAL A 374 7.95 13.47 45.91
CA VAL A 374 8.28 13.72 47.34
C VAL A 374 7.00 14.23 48.04
N ALA A 375 6.71 13.68 49.21
CA ALA A 375 5.44 13.67 49.92
C ALA A 375 4.95 15.03 50.49
N GLY A 376 3.62 15.18 50.53
CA GLY A 376 2.88 16.09 51.39
C GLY A 376 1.42 15.64 51.50
N GLN A 377 1.00 15.20 52.70
CA GLN A 377 -0.35 14.69 52.99
C GLN A 377 -1.43 15.75 52.78
N GLY A 378 -2.46 15.41 52.01
CA GLY A 378 -3.69 16.18 51.88
C GLY A 378 -4.81 15.32 51.29
N VAL A 379 -5.83 15.03 52.10
CA VAL A 379 -7.06 14.35 51.70
C VAL A 379 -7.85 15.29 50.79
N GLY A 380 -8.16 14.87 49.56
CA GLY A 380 -8.98 15.63 48.62
C GLY A 380 -9.19 14.84 47.33
N THR A 381 -10.43 14.42 47.13
CA THR A 381 -10.99 13.76 45.95
C THR A 381 -10.74 14.53 44.63
N ALA A 382 -10.75 13.76 43.53
CA ALA A 382 -10.75 14.17 42.12
C ALA A 382 -9.36 14.33 41.48
N LEU A 383 -8.97 13.31 40.71
CA LEU A 383 -8.31 13.41 39.40
C LEU A 383 -8.56 12.08 38.66
N GLU A 384 -9.86 11.75 38.47
CA GLU A 384 -10.27 11.02 37.28
C GLU A 384 -10.21 12.04 36.14
N GLY A 385 -9.37 11.81 35.13
CA GLY A 385 -9.26 12.73 33.99
C GLY A 385 -7.83 12.93 33.48
N ALA A 386 -7.10 11.84 33.22
CA ALA A 386 -6.17 11.87 32.09
C ALA A 386 -6.95 11.25 30.93
N GLU A 387 -7.61 12.08 30.13
CA GLU A 387 -8.18 11.62 28.87
C GLU A 387 -7.04 11.01 28.04
N ALA A 388 -7.12 9.70 27.82
CA ALA A 388 -6.19 9.00 26.95
C ALA A 388 -6.29 9.63 25.56
N VAL A 389 -5.14 9.95 24.96
CA VAL A 389 -5.06 10.47 23.59
C VAL A 389 -5.86 9.54 22.67
N ASP A 390 -6.89 10.09 22.04
CA ASP A 390 -7.74 9.35 21.11
C ASP A 390 -7.00 9.17 19.78
N PHE A 391 -6.10 8.18 19.76
CA PHE A 391 -5.36 7.74 18.57
C PHE A 391 -6.29 7.39 17.40
N GLU A 392 -7.59 7.23 17.65
CA GLU A 392 -8.56 6.76 16.69
C GLU A 392 -9.20 7.85 15.87
N ALA A 393 -9.58 8.96 16.48
CA ALA A 393 -9.91 10.15 15.73
C ALA A 393 -8.71 10.57 14.84
N LEU A 394 -7.49 10.47 15.37
CA LEU A 394 -6.25 10.84 14.69
C LEU A 394 -5.87 9.90 13.51
N LEU A 395 -6.08 8.59 13.63
CA LEU A 395 -5.80 7.62 12.57
C LEU A 395 -6.99 7.46 11.58
N ALA A 396 -8.24 7.71 12.01
CA ALA A 396 -9.41 7.80 11.12
C ALA A 396 -9.33 9.06 10.24
N GLU A 397 -8.73 10.13 10.75
CA GLU A 397 -8.36 11.30 9.95
C GLU A 397 -7.14 11.06 9.03
N MET A 398 -6.28 10.08 9.35
CA MET A 398 -5.21 9.64 8.44
C MET A 398 -5.76 8.85 7.26
N TRP A 399 -6.83 8.06 7.44
CA TRP A 399 -7.38 7.16 6.43
C TRP A 399 -8.89 7.40 6.20
N TRP A 400 -9.14 8.35 5.28
CA TRP A 400 -10.34 8.59 4.47
C TRP A 400 -11.66 7.93 4.89
N VAL A 401 -12.19 8.33 6.05
CA VAL A 401 -13.64 8.32 6.25
C VAL A 401 -14.16 9.74 6.05
N GLU A 402 -14.19 10.19 4.80
CA GLU A 402 -15.28 11.08 4.39
C GLU A 402 -16.25 10.25 3.55
N GLY A 403 -17.50 10.23 4.02
CA GLY A 403 -18.44 9.16 3.77
C GLY A 403 -18.80 8.90 2.31
N ALA A 404 -18.85 7.62 1.97
CA ALA A 404 -19.87 7.07 1.09
C ALA A 404 -19.99 5.55 1.35
N CYS A 405 -20.85 5.19 2.30
CA CYS A 405 -21.65 3.99 2.12
C CYS A 405 -22.44 4.18 0.82
N CYS A 406 -21.94 3.66 -0.29
CA CYS A 406 -22.76 3.43 -1.48
C CYS A 406 -23.78 2.35 -1.12
N SER A 407 -24.87 2.78 -0.51
CA SER A 407 -26.11 2.02 -0.46
C SER A 407 -26.58 1.89 -1.90
N LEU A 408 -26.55 0.68 -2.46
CA LEU A 408 -27.20 0.39 -3.74
C LEU A 408 -28.69 0.73 -3.63
N PRO A 409 -29.23 1.66 -4.43
CA PRO A 409 -30.67 1.88 -4.47
C PRO A 409 -31.31 0.89 -5.45
N GLY A 410 -32.21 0.06 -4.95
CA GLY A 410 -33.27 -0.57 -5.75
C GLY A 410 -33.06 -2.04 -6.11
N MET A 411 -33.50 -2.93 -5.22
CA MET A 411 -34.32 -4.06 -5.67
C MET A 411 -35.66 -3.94 -4.96
N GLY A 412 -36.69 -3.64 -5.77
CA GLY A 412 -38.05 -3.46 -5.30
C GLY A 412 -38.57 -4.74 -4.65
N GLU A 413 -39.38 -4.52 -3.61
CA GLU A 413 -40.32 -5.51 -3.09
C GLU A 413 -41.25 -5.97 -4.22
N GLY A 414 -40.85 -7.02 -4.92
CA GLY A 414 -41.70 -7.80 -5.79
C GLY A 414 -42.52 -8.75 -4.92
N GLY A 415 -43.81 -8.43 -4.78
CA GLY A 415 -44.75 -9.17 -3.96
C GLY A 415 -44.76 -10.67 -4.23
N VAL A 416 -44.61 -11.44 -3.16
CA VAL A 416 -44.97 -12.85 -3.12
C VAL A 416 -46.49 -12.90 -2.95
N ALA A 417 -47.20 -13.18 -4.04
CA ALA A 417 -48.60 -13.56 -3.98
C ALA A 417 -48.68 -14.95 -3.34
N GLU A 418 -49.22 -15.00 -2.12
CA GLU A 418 -49.72 -16.23 -1.50
C GLU A 418 -50.85 -16.79 -2.36
N ALA A 419 -50.64 -17.98 -2.91
CA ALA A 419 -51.69 -18.86 -3.37
C ALA A 419 -51.69 -20.07 -2.45
N GLU A 420 -52.58 -20.08 -1.45
CA GLU A 420 -53.08 -21.31 -0.85
C GLU A 420 -54.55 -21.16 -0.47
N ALA A 421 -55.28 -22.24 -0.72
CA ALA A 421 -56.72 -22.32 -0.82
C ALA A 421 -57.40 -22.61 0.53
N ALA A 422 -58.58 -22.04 0.75
CA ALA A 422 -59.73 -22.68 1.44
C ALA A 422 -60.94 -21.73 1.44
N GLY A 423 -62.05 -22.14 0.82
CA GLY A 423 -63.35 -21.45 0.86
C GLY A 423 -64.14 -21.60 -0.42
#